data_AF-A0A7S0H5T8-F1
#
_entry.id   AF-A0A7S0H5T8-F1
#
_cell.length_a   1.000
_cell.length_b   1.000
_cell.length_c   1.000
_cell.angle_alpha   90.00
_cell.angle_beta   90.00
_cell.angle_gamma   90.00
#
_symmetry.space_group_name_H-M   'P 1'
#
loop_
_entity.id
_entity.type
_entity.pdbx_description
1 polymer ?
#
loop_
_entity_poly.entity_id
_entity_poly.type
_entity_poly.pdbx_seq_one_letter_code
_entity_poly.pdbx_strand_id
1 'polypeptide(L)'
;MPKTTRKKKKKKQKVNYEELYQLQCAHDRDRMEMLSQNFSTAKKAKNELEGSIVSLERKNQELAQTLRKEIAEERELTLSLKQTNTELKTENEELIEDYETKIRDLQKKHRQERGEAKFEYTKLNNLFKKISHFIKNMDKTEKELKDKDNEIKRLERNQNLITLELETRHLESTEALKARMKALFEEAKDGLLAMTENQLHSTTKKTIEENENLSNELNFQTRETENIIKENLRLKKANQECKRKIEILKEEQDMLIKRSTFYQKMNKRLKTRLKEVTGHQTDQISTMKDPGVTVDKYQALLEEMEILQNHVAKLEDAYDASQKELMEVTKELKTTRNASESILSLQDDIKTFLLTCIQDSKNLLAERKRGVPKRLSELKLQDREAIISILYQKLVGGGGTIIFSPTKKKNQPEFPPIVMNGKRNPNLTT
;
A
#
# COMPACT_ATOMS: atom_id res chain seq x y z
N MET A 1 15.84 162.74 98.39
CA MET A 1 15.02 163.93 98.10
C MET A 1 13.63 163.44 97.70
N PRO A 2 12.51 164.14 97.97
CA PRO A 2 12.30 165.34 98.80
C PRO A 2 11.98 164.95 100.27
N LYS A 3 12.02 165.77 101.34
CA LYS A 3 12.11 167.23 101.62
C LYS A 3 10.87 168.10 101.36
N THR A 4 10.04 168.28 102.39
CA THR A 4 9.36 169.55 102.79
C THR A 4 8.95 169.43 104.28
N THR A 5 9.50 170.16 105.27
CA THR A 5 9.43 171.60 105.64
C THR A 5 8.09 172.12 106.20
N ARG A 6 8.01 172.38 107.53
CA ARG A 6 7.77 173.75 108.10
C ARG A 6 7.70 173.86 109.65
N LYS A 7 8.59 174.73 110.18
CA LYS A 7 8.40 175.81 111.18
C LYS A 7 7.55 175.62 112.46
N LYS A 8 8.28 175.50 113.59
CA LYS A 8 8.24 176.36 114.82
C LYS A 8 7.02 177.30 115.04
N LYS A 9 6.39 177.20 116.23
CA LYS A 9 6.34 178.30 117.22
C LYS A 9 6.03 177.80 118.64
N LYS A 10 6.53 178.52 119.66
CA LYS A 10 6.45 178.16 121.09
C LYS A 10 5.15 178.67 121.72
N LYS A 11 4.48 177.84 122.53
CA LYS A 11 3.74 178.27 123.73
C LYS A 11 4.12 177.31 124.86
N LYS A 12 4.58 177.86 125.99
CA LYS A 12 4.70 177.09 127.24
C LYS A 12 3.29 176.96 127.81
N GLN A 13 2.78 175.75 127.97
CA GLN A 13 1.68 175.48 128.89
C GLN A 13 1.91 174.13 129.55
N LYS A 14 1.36 173.97 130.76
CA LYS A 14 1.81 172.97 131.73
C LYS A 14 1.50 171.55 131.25
N VAL A 15 2.39 170.62 131.60
CA VAL A 15 2.22 169.20 131.30
C VAL A 15 1.04 168.65 132.08
N ASN A 16 0.17 167.89 131.40
CA ASN A 16 -0.75 166.97 132.05
C ASN A 16 -0.35 165.55 131.61
N TYR A 17 0.19 164.75 132.54
CA TYR A 17 0.80 163.45 132.22
C TYR A 17 -0.25 162.34 131.93
N GLU A 18 -1.54 162.59 132.22
CA GLU A 18 -2.64 161.65 132.00
C GLU A 18 -2.87 161.28 130.52
N GLU A 19 -2.97 162.28 129.62
CA GLU A 19 -3.45 162.05 128.25
C GLU A 19 -2.44 161.29 127.36
N LEU A 20 -1.14 161.46 127.61
CA LEU A 20 -0.10 160.77 126.84
C LEU A 20 -0.06 159.26 127.16
N TYR A 21 -0.35 158.89 128.41
CA TYR A 21 -0.41 157.49 128.84
C TYR A 21 -1.65 156.80 128.26
N GLN A 22 -2.80 157.48 128.25
CA GLN A 22 -4.04 156.96 127.66
C GLN A 22 -3.91 156.72 126.14
N LEU A 23 -3.23 157.59 125.40
CA LEU A 23 -3.04 157.41 123.95
C LEU A 23 -2.15 156.20 123.61
N GLN A 24 -1.13 155.93 124.42
CA GLN A 24 -0.26 154.76 124.24
C GLN A 24 -0.96 153.46 124.66
N CYS A 25 -1.74 153.49 125.74
CA CYS A 25 -2.61 152.37 126.12
C CYS A 25 -3.73 152.06 125.11
N ALA A 26 -4.12 153.03 124.26
CA ALA A 26 -5.04 152.79 123.13
C ALA A 26 -4.31 152.08 121.97
N HIS A 27 -3.17 152.62 121.53
CA HIS A 27 -2.38 152.03 120.44
C HIS A 27 -1.95 150.57 120.73
N ASP A 28 -1.51 150.28 121.95
CA ASP A 28 -1.12 148.91 122.32
C ASP A 28 -2.32 147.97 122.48
N ARG A 29 -3.52 148.50 122.73
CA ARG A 29 -4.78 147.75 122.72
C ARG A 29 -5.20 147.39 121.30
N ASP A 30 -5.19 148.35 120.37
CA ASP A 30 -5.47 148.13 118.94
C ASP A 30 -4.47 147.13 118.34
N ARG A 31 -3.19 147.23 118.73
CA ARG A 31 -2.15 146.28 118.31
C ARG A 31 -2.35 144.88 118.87
N MET A 32 -2.77 144.75 120.13
CA MET A 32 -3.12 143.46 120.73
C MET A 32 -4.38 142.87 120.11
N GLU A 33 -5.36 143.69 119.72
CA GLU A 33 -6.58 143.26 119.05
C GLU A 33 -6.30 142.78 117.61
N MET A 34 -5.46 143.50 116.86
CA MET A 34 -4.91 143.07 115.56
C MET A 34 -4.10 141.77 115.67
N LEU A 35 -3.24 141.61 116.69
CA LEU A 35 -2.49 140.37 116.91
C LEU A 35 -3.40 139.21 117.32
N SER A 36 -4.42 139.46 118.13
CA SER A 36 -5.44 138.48 118.51
C SER A 36 -6.27 138.02 117.30
N GLN A 37 -6.72 138.95 116.45
CA GLN A 37 -7.38 138.63 115.19
C GLN A 37 -6.46 137.85 114.26
N ASN A 38 -5.20 138.25 114.08
CA ASN A 38 -4.24 137.54 113.24
C ASN A 38 -3.90 136.14 113.78
N PHE A 39 -3.83 135.95 115.09
CA PHE A 39 -3.64 134.63 115.68
C PHE A 39 -4.89 133.76 115.55
N SER A 40 -6.08 134.35 115.65
CA SER A 40 -7.37 133.70 115.41
C SER A 40 -7.53 133.24 113.96
N THR A 41 -7.22 134.11 112.98
CA THR A 41 -7.27 133.76 111.55
C THR A 41 -6.20 132.76 111.17
N ALA A 42 -4.96 132.90 111.66
CA ALA A 42 -3.90 131.92 111.45
C ALA A 42 -4.24 130.55 112.08
N LYS A 43 -4.87 130.52 113.26
CA LYS A 43 -5.31 129.27 113.91
C LYS A 43 -6.47 128.61 113.16
N LYS A 44 -7.42 129.39 112.62
CA LYS A 44 -8.47 128.87 111.73
C LYS A 44 -7.88 128.29 110.45
N ALA A 45 -7.05 129.05 109.74
CA ALA A 45 -6.38 128.60 108.53
C ALA A 45 -5.49 127.36 108.77
N LYS A 46 -4.81 127.28 109.91
CA LYS A 46 -4.06 126.08 110.32
C LYS A 46 -4.99 124.88 110.50
N ASN A 47 -6.07 125.03 111.26
CA ASN A 47 -7.02 123.94 111.49
C ASN A 47 -7.74 123.49 110.19
N GLU A 48 -8.01 124.43 109.28
CA GLU A 48 -8.57 124.16 107.94
C GLU A 48 -7.57 123.42 107.04
N LEU A 49 -6.28 123.76 107.11
CA LEU A 49 -5.19 123.05 106.42
C LEU A 49 -4.97 121.65 107.01
N GLU A 50 -4.91 121.48 108.33
CA GLU A 50 -4.80 120.17 108.98
C GLU A 50 -6.01 119.29 108.66
N GLY A 51 -7.23 119.85 108.67
CA GLY A 51 -8.44 119.13 108.23
C GLY A 51 -8.42 118.76 106.74
N SER A 52 -7.85 119.62 105.89
CA SER A 52 -7.67 119.35 104.46
C SER A 52 -6.61 118.28 104.21
N ILE A 53 -5.52 118.27 104.96
CA ILE A 53 -4.47 117.22 104.91
C ILE A 53 -5.07 115.88 105.31
N VAL A 54 -5.76 115.78 106.46
CA VAL A 54 -6.42 114.53 106.89
C VAL A 54 -7.49 114.07 105.90
N SER A 55 -8.23 115.00 105.27
CA SER A 55 -9.19 114.68 104.20
C SER A 55 -8.50 114.14 102.94
N LEU A 56 -7.35 114.72 102.55
CA LEU A 56 -6.56 114.27 101.39
C LEU A 56 -5.85 112.94 101.67
N GLU A 57 -5.30 112.72 102.85
CA GLU A 57 -4.72 111.45 103.29
C GLU A 57 -5.77 110.34 103.26
N ARG A 58 -6.97 110.61 103.79
CA ARG A 58 -8.09 109.67 103.75
C ARG A 58 -8.52 109.36 102.31
N LYS A 59 -8.67 110.37 101.45
CA LYS A 59 -8.99 110.17 100.02
C LYS A 59 -7.89 109.40 99.29
N ASN A 60 -6.63 109.67 99.57
CA ASN A 60 -5.49 108.93 99.01
C ASN A 60 -5.46 107.48 99.50
N GLN A 61 -5.83 107.22 100.76
CA GLN A 61 -5.93 105.87 101.31
C GLN A 61 -7.12 105.10 100.71
N GLU A 62 -8.27 105.75 100.52
CA GLU A 62 -9.45 105.20 99.85
C GLU A 62 -9.12 104.90 98.37
N LEU A 63 -8.49 105.82 97.64
CA LEU A 63 -8.01 105.61 96.26
C LEU A 63 -6.95 104.50 96.15
N ALA A 64 -6.02 104.43 97.11
CA ALA A 64 -5.04 103.34 97.16
C ALA A 64 -5.71 101.97 97.46
N GLN A 65 -6.86 101.96 98.13
CA GLN A 65 -7.66 100.73 98.32
C GLN A 65 -8.45 100.36 97.07
N THR A 66 -9.06 101.30 96.34
CA THR A 66 -9.76 101.00 95.08
C THR A 66 -8.78 100.50 94.02
N LEU A 67 -7.65 101.20 93.82
CA LEU A 67 -6.60 100.77 92.89
C LEU A 67 -6.02 99.40 93.26
N ARG A 68 -5.91 99.05 94.55
CA ARG A 68 -5.48 97.71 94.98
C ARG A 68 -6.51 96.63 94.69
N LYS A 69 -7.82 96.95 94.76
CA LYS A 69 -8.89 96.02 94.37
C LYS A 69 -8.92 95.82 92.86
N GLU A 70 -8.91 96.90 92.08
CA GLU A 70 -8.83 96.87 90.62
C GLU A 70 -7.61 96.08 90.14
N ILE A 71 -6.41 96.33 90.70
CA ILE A 71 -5.20 95.55 90.38
C ILE A 71 -5.32 94.07 90.81
N ALA A 72 -6.07 93.75 91.87
CA ALA A 72 -6.30 92.36 92.26
C ALA A 72 -7.27 91.66 91.31
N GLU A 73 -8.37 92.32 90.95
CA GLU A 73 -9.39 91.86 89.99
C GLU A 73 -8.78 91.68 88.59
N GLU A 74 -7.97 92.62 88.10
CA GLU A 74 -7.22 92.47 86.84
C GLU A 74 -6.21 91.33 86.88
N ARG A 75 -5.56 91.08 88.02
CA ARG A 75 -4.64 89.95 88.19
C ARG A 75 -5.36 88.61 88.21
N GLU A 76 -6.51 88.53 88.87
CA GLU A 76 -7.36 87.35 88.90
C GLU A 76 -7.91 87.04 87.49
N LEU A 77 -8.43 88.06 86.79
CA LEU A 77 -8.84 87.95 85.39
C LEU A 77 -7.66 87.53 84.49
N THR A 78 -6.47 88.11 84.68
CA THR A 78 -5.26 87.73 83.93
C THR A 78 -4.83 86.28 84.22
N LEU A 79 -4.99 85.79 85.44
CA LEU A 79 -4.71 84.40 85.79
C LEU A 79 -5.74 83.45 85.17
N SER A 80 -7.03 83.78 85.25
CA SER A 80 -8.11 83.02 84.60
C SER A 80 -7.94 82.96 83.08
N LEU A 81 -7.68 84.10 82.41
CA LEU A 81 -7.41 84.16 80.97
C LEU A 81 -6.12 83.42 80.58
N LYS A 82 -5.13 83.33 81.46
CA LYS A 82 -3.93 82.50 81.22
C LYS A 82 -4.25 81.01 81.34
N GLN A 83 -5.04 80.60 82.34
CA GLN A 83 -5.49 79.22 82.52
C GLN A 83 -6.31 78.74 81.33
N THR A 84 -7.33 79.50 80.92
CA THR A 84 -8.16 79.14 79.75
C THR A 84 -7.34 79.13 78.45
N ASN A 85 -6.36 80.03 78.28
CA ASN A 85 -5.46 80.01 77.13
C ASN A 85 -4.46 78.84 77.17
N THR A 86 -4.07 78.33 78.34
CA THR A 86 -3.32 77.06 78.42
C THR A 86 -4.19 75.85 78.13
N GLU A 87 -5.42 75.81 78.65
CA GLU A 87 -6.40 74.72 78.41
C GLU A 87 -6.77 74.63 76.92
N LEU A 88 -7.10 75.76 76.28
CA LEU A 88 -7.40 75.83 74.84
C LEU A 88 -6.18 75.46 73.97
N LYS A 89 -4.96 75.69 74.45
CA LYS A 89 -3.75 75.24 73.74
C LYS A 89 -3.57 73.74 73.84
N THR A 90 -3.72 73.15 75.04
CA THR A 90 -3.63 71.70 75.21
C THR A 90 -4.74 70.98 74.44
N GLU A 91 -5.99 71.47 74.49
CA GLU A 91 -7.11 70.89 73.73
C GLU A 91 -6.85 70.97 72.22
N ASN A 92 -6.31 72.08 71.71
CA ASN A 92 -5.99 72.23 70.30
C ASN A 92 -4.77 71.39 69.86
N GLU A 93 -3.76 71.23 70.72
CA GLU A 93 -2.61 70.34 70.48
C GLU A 93 -3.04 68.86 70.45
N GLU A 94 -3.86 68.43 71.42
CA GLU A 94 -4.48 67.10 71.45
C GLU A 94 -5.33 66.86 70.19
N LEU A 95 -6.20 67.83 69.82
CA LEU A 95 -7.06 67.73 68.64
C LEU A 95 -6.26 67.66 67.33
N ILE A 96 -5.14 68.37 67.23
CA ILE A 96 -4.22 68.27 66.09
C ILE A 96 -3.59 66.88 66.01
N GLU A 97 -3.07 66.33 67.12
CA GLU A 97 -2.50 64.98 67.14
C GLU A 97 -3.56 63.92 66.78
N ASP A 98 -4.79 64.09 67.29
CA ASP A 98 -5.95 63.23 67.00
C ASP A 98 -6.36 63.27 65.52
N TYR A 99 -6.27 64.44 64.85
CA TYR A 99 -6.50 64.53 63.41
C TYR A 99 -5.31 64.01 62.59
N GLU A 100 -4.07 64.23 63.02
CA GLU A 100 -2.88 63.71 62.33
C GLU A 100 -2.78 62.18 62.40
N THR A 101 -3.18 61.56 63.52
CA THR A 101 -3.27 60.11 63.65
C THR A 101 -4.38 59.56 62.74
N LYS A 102 -5.59 60.14 62.77
CA LYS A 102 -6.70 59.78 61.85
C LYS A 102 -6.30 59.91 60.38
N ILE A 103 -5.60 60.98 59.99
CA ILE A 103 -5.10 61.18 58.63
C ILE A 103 -4.05 60.11 58.27
N ARG A 104 -3.09 59.82 59.17
CA ARG A 104 -2.08 58.76 58.95
C ARG A 104 -2.74 57.39 58.75
N ASP A 105 -3.73 57.04 59.57
CA ASP A 105 -4.44 55.77 59.48
C ASP A 105 -5.31 55.66 58.23
N LEU A 106 -6.03 56.72 57.85
CA LEU A 106 -6.78 56.75 56.58
C LEU A 106 -5.85 56.63 55.37
N GLN A 107 -4.71 57.34 55.37
CA GLN A 107 -3.70 57.19 54.32
C GLN A 107 -3.12 55.77 54.27
N LYS A 108 -2.90 55.12 55.42
CA LYS A 108 -2.41 53.74 55.50
C LYS A 108 -3.45 52.75 54.95
N LYS A 109 -4.73 52.88 55.34
CA LYS A 109 -5.85 52.08 54.82
C LYS A 109 -5.98 52.23 53.30
N HIS A 110 -6.04 53.45 52.77
CA HIS A 110 -6.12 53.69 51.33
C HIS A 110 -4.89 53.21 50.55
N ARG A 111 -3.68 53.24 51.13
CA ARG A 111 -2.49 52.63 50.52
C ARG A 111 -2.61 51.11 50.44
N GLN A 112 -3.16 50.47 51.48
CA GLN A 112 -3.41 49.02 51.50
C GLN A 112 -4.49 48.63 50.48
N GLU A 113 -5.67 49.26 50.52
CA GLU A 113 -6.78 49.04 49.56
C GLU A 113 -6.32 49.20 48.11
N ARG A 114 -5.54 50.25 47.82
CA ARG A 114 -4.94 50.48 46.49
C ARG A 114 -3.93 49.40 46.11
N GLY A 115 -3.19 48.85 47.08
CA GLY A 115 -2.27 47.73 46.88
C GLY A 115 -3.01 46.44 46.53
N GLU A 116 -4.04 46.10 47.30
CA GLU A 116 -4.89 44.92 47.10
C GLU A 116 -5.64 44.99 45.76
N ALA A 117 -6.28 46.12 45.45
CA ALA A 117 -6.95 46.34 44.17
C ALA A 117 -5.98 46.25 42.97
N LYS A 118 -4.75 46.77 43.11
CA LYS A 118 -3.72 46.65 42.08
C LYS A 118 -3.25 45.21 41.91
N PHE A 119 -3.10 44.45 43.01
CA PHE A 119 -2.75 43.04 42.97
C PHE A 119 -3.82 42.23 42.22
N GLU A 120 -5.08 42.33 42.62
CA GLU A 120 -6.19 41.63 41.94
C GLU A 120 -6.35 42.07 40.48
N TYR A 121 -6.16 43.35 40.16
CA TYR A 121 -6.11 43.82 38.77
C TYR A 121 -5.00 43.12 37.97
N THR A 122 -3.78 43.01 38.51
CA THR A 122 -2.69 42.32 37.80
C THR A 122 -2.94 40.82 37.63
N LYS A 123 -3.53 40.17 38.64
CA LYS A 123 -3.94 38.76 38.60
C LYS A 123 -5.03 38.52 37.55
N LEU A 124 -6.06 39.35 37.52
CA LEU A 124 -7.15 39.27 36.54
C LEU A 124 -6.68 39.56 35.11
N ASN A 125 -5.82 40.58 34.92
CA ASN A 125 -5.19 40.87 33.63
C ASN A 125 -4.31 39.71 33.13
N ASN A 126 -3.56 39.05 34.02
CA ASN A 126 -2.77 37.88 33.67
C ASN A 126 -3.65 36.67 33.29
N LEU A 127 -4.79 36.47 33.97
CA LEU A 127 -5.79 35.47 33.58
C LEU A 127 -6.42 35.81 32.22
N PHE A 128 -6.78 37.06 31.98
CA PHE A 128 -7.31 37.54 30.70
C PHE A 128 -6.33 37.29 29.55
N LYS A 129 -5.03 37.57 29.73
CA LYS A 129 -3.99 37.23 28.74
C LYS A 129 -3.89 35.73 28.46
N LYS A 130 -3.98 34.88 29.50
CA LYS A 130 -3.99 33.41 29.35
C LYS A 130 -5.22 32.95 28.57
N ILE A 131 -6.41 33.47 28.88
CA ILE A 131 -7.66 33.15 28.18
C ILE A 131 -7.60 33.62 26.71
N SER A 132 -7.11 34.83 26.46
CA SER A 132 -6.95 35.35 25.09
C SER A 132 -5.96 34.51 24.26
N HIS A 133 -4.88 34.01 24.87
CA HIS A 133 -3.98 33.08 24.19
C HIS A 133 -4.62 31.69 23.97
N PHE A 134 -5.39 31.19 24.95
CA PHE A 134 -6.13 29.94 24.81
C PHE A 134 -7.15 29.99 23.67
N ILE A 135 -7.94 31.06 23.56
CA ILE A 135 -8.90 31.27 22.45
C ILE A 135 -8.18 31.25 21.10
N LYS A 136 -7.07 31.99 20.95
CA LYS A 136 -6.29 31.99 19.69
C LYS A 136 -5.72 30.61 19.33
N ASN A 137 -5.32 29.82 20.32
CA ASN A 137 -4.85 28.46 20.10
C ASN A 137 -6.02 27.53 19.73
N MET A 138 -7.19 27.69 20.38
CA MET A 138 -8.42 26.97 20.07
C MET A 138 -8.85 27.21 18.62
N ASP A 139 -8.98 28.49 18.20
CA ASP A 139 -9.34 28.89 16.83
C ASP A 139 -8.37 28.28 15.80
N LYS A 140 -7.07 28.26 16.13
CA LYS A 140 -6.03 27.65 15.29
C LYS A 140 -6.25 26.13 15.18
N THR A 141 -6.45 25.43 16.30
CA THR A 141 -6.66 23.97 16.30
C THR A 141 -7.99 23.57 15.64
N GLU A 142 -9.05 24.38 15.78
CA GLU A 142 -10.33 24.13 15.12
C GLU A 142 -10.19 24.30 13.60
N LYS A 143 -9.44 25.31 13.15
CA LYS A 143 -9.11 25.46 11.72
C LYS A 143 -8.28 24.29 11.20
N GLU A 144 -7.22 23.90 11.91
CA GLU A 144 -6.40 22.73 11.52
C GLU A 144 -7.24 21.43 11.48
N LEU A 145 -8.15 21.23 12.44
CA LEU A 145 -9.06 20.09 12.46
C LEU A 145 -10.02 20.10 11.26
N LYS A 146 -10.60 21.25 10.93
CA LYS A 146 -11.48 21.44 9.76
C LYS A 146 -10.75 21.23 8.43
N ASP A 147 -9.51 21.70 8.32
CA ASP A 147 -8.68 21.49 7.13
C ASP A 147 -8.32 20.00 6.98
N LYS A 148 -8.08 19.27 8.08
CA LYS A 148 -7.86 17.81 8.06
C LYS A 148 -9.11 17.01 7.73
N ASP A 149 -10.28 17.38 8.27
CA ASP A 149 -11.57 16.75 7.95
C ASP A 149 -11.93 16.93 6.46
N ASN A 150 -11.70 18.12 5.90
CA ASN A 150 -11.84 18.36 4.45
C ASN A 150 -10.89 17.51 3.61
N GLU A 151 -9.64 17.33 4.04
CA GLU A 151 -8.65 16.50 3.34
C GLU A 151 -9.01 15.01 3.40
N ILE A 152 -9.47 14.52 4.55
CA ILE A 152 -9.98 13.14 4.70
C ILE A 152 -11.14 12.90 3.73
N LYS A 153 -12.15 13.78 3.73
CA LYS A 153 -13.30 13.70 2.79
C LYS A 153 -12.89 13.76 1.32
N ARG A 154 -11.79 14.46 0.99
CA ARG A 154 -11.22 14.48 -0.36
C ARG A 154 -10.55 13.15 -0.71
N LEU A 155 -9.75 12.61 0.20
CA LEU A 155 -9.08 11.31 0.03
C LEU A 155 -10.09 10.16 -0.07
N GLU A 156 -11.14 10.13 0.76
CA GLU A 156 -12.23 9.14 0.68
C GLU A 156 -12.94 9.16 -0.67
N ARG A 157 -13.28 10.35 -1.19
CA ARG A 157 -13.89 10.48 -2.53
C ARG A 157 -12.96 9.98 -3.63
N ASN A 158 -11.68 10.35 -3.58
CA ASN A 158 -10.68 9.89 -4.55
C ASN A 158 -10.48 8.37 -4.47
N GLN A 159 -10.44 7.80 -3.27
CA GLN A 159 -10.31 6.36 -3.06
C GLN A 159 -11.54 5.62 -3.57
N ASN A 160 -12.75 6.11 -3.31
CA ASN A 160 -13.98 5.52 -3.84
C ASN A 160 -14.03 5.55 -5.37
N LEU A 161 -13.56 6.63 -5.99
CA LEU A 161 -13.48 6.75 -7.45
C LEU A 161 -12.45 5.77 -8.04
N ILE A 162 -11.26 5.64 -7.43
CA ILE A 162 -10.24 4.64 -7.82
C ILE A 162 -10.77 3.22 -7.66
N THR A 163 -11.48 2.91 -6.56
CA THR A 163 -12.12 1.59 -6.37
C THR A 163 -13.14 1.31 -7.46
N LEU A 164 -14.01 2.28 -7.80
CA LEU A 164 -15.01 2.13 -8.86
C LEU A 164 -14.36 1.91 -10.25
N GLU A 165 -13.27 2.62 -10.56
CA GLU A 165 -12.50 2.41 -11.79
C GLU A 165 -11.84 1.02 -11.84
N LEU A 166 -11.31 0.54 -10.72
CA LEU A 166 -10.71 -0.79 -10.61
C LEU A 166 -11.77 -1.91 -10.71
N GLU A 167 -12.94 -1.73 -10.09
CA GLU A 167 -14.07 -2.65 -10.21
C GLU A 167 -14.60 -2.71 -11.64
N THR A 168 -14.75 -1.55 -12.30
CA THR A 168 -15.17 -1.46 -13.72
C THR A 168 -14.16 -2.17 -14.62
N ARG A 169 -12.86 -1.87 -14.50
CA ARG A 169 -11.80 -2.54 -15.28
C ARG A 169 -11.71 -4.04 -14.99
N HIS A 170 -11.96 -4.47 -13.76
CA HIS A 170 -12.01 -5.89 -13.41
C HIS A 170 -13.21 -6.57 -14.08
N LEU A 171 -14.38 -5.94 -14.08
CA LEU A 171 -15.57 -6.45 -14.76
C LEU A 171 -15.31 -6.60 -16.27
N GLU A 172 -14.85 -5.54 -16.94
CA GLU A 172 -14.44 -5.56 -18.37
C GLU A 172 -13.44 -6.68 -18.67
N SER A 173 -12.41 -6.85 -17.84
CA SER A 173 -11.40 -7.90 -17.97
C SER A 173 -12.01 -9.31 -17.84
N THR A 174 -12.93 -9.51 -16.89
CA THR A 174 -13.63 -10.80 -16.76
C THR A 174 -14.60 -11.08 -17.91
N GLU A 175 -15.22 -10.07 -18.49
CA GLU A 175 -16.08 -10.22 -19.67
C GLU A 175 -15.26 -10.52 -20.93
N ALA A 176 -14.15 -9.81 -21.14
CA ALA A 176 -13.20 -10.09 -22.22
C ALA A 176 -12.62 -11.52 -22.11
N LEU A 177 -12.28 -11.97 -20.89
CA LEU A 177 -11.83 -13.34 -20.66
C LEU A 177 -12.93 -14.37 -20.97
N LYS A 178 -14.18 -14.15 -20.51
CA LYS A 178 -15.32 -15.02 -20.83
C LYS A 178 -15.57 -15.09 -22.34
N ALA A 179 -15.54 -13.95 -23.04
CA ALA A 179 -15.70 -13.89 -24.48
C ALA A 179 -14.59 -14.66 -25.22
N ARG A 180 -13.33 -14.47 -24.80
CA ARG A 180 -12.18 -15.21 -25.36
C ARG A 180 -12.27 -16.71 -25.10
N MET A 181 -12.63 -17.13 -23.88
CA MET A 181 -12.83 -18.55 -23.56
C MET A 181 -13.98 -19.15 -24.37
N LYS A 182 -15.10 -18.42 -24.55
CA LYS A 182 -16.20 -18.87 -25.40
C LYS A 182 -15.75 -19.04 -26.86
N ALA A 183 -15.00 -18.09 -27.41
CA ALA A 183 -14.46 -18.20 -28.77
C ALA A 183 -13.54 -19.43 -28.93
N LEU A 184 -12.64 -19.67 -27.96
CA LEU A 184 -11.77 -20.86 -27.95
C LEU A 184 -12.56 -22.17 -27.82
N PHE A 185 -13.68 -22.19 -27.08
CA PHE A 185 -14.54 -23.37 -26.99
C PHE A 185 -15.29 -23.66 -28.29
N GLU A 186 -15.79 -22.63 -28.99
CA GLU A 186 -16.41 -22.82 -30.31
C GLU A 186 -15.35 -23.24 -31.36
N GLU A 187 -14.16 -22.62 -31.37
CA GLU A 187 -13.04 -23.01 -32.24
C GLU A 187 -12.62 -24.48 -32.01
N ALA A 188 -12.48 -24.90 -30.76
CA ALA A 188 -12.17 -26.29 -30.42
C ALA A 188 -13.32 -27.26 -30.79
N LYS A 189 -14.58 -26.83 -30.67
CA LYS A 189 -15.76 -27.61 -31.08
C LYS A 189 -15.80 -27.78 -32.59
N ASP A 190 -15.59 -26.71 -33.35
CA ASP A 190 -15.60 -26.72 -34.81
C ASP A 190 -14.40 -27.53 -35.35
N GLY A 191 -13.24 -27.43 -34.71
CA GLY A 191 -12.07 -28.28 -34.99
C GLY A 191 -12.36 -29.77 -34.74
N LEU A 192 -13.00 -30.12 -33.62
CA LEU A 192 -13.43 -31.49 -33.33
C LEU A 192 -14.46 -31.99 -34.36
N LEU A 193 -15.46 -31.18 -34.70
CA LEU A 193 -16.45 -31.51 -35.72
C LEU A 193 -15.78 -31.79 -37.08
N ALA A 194 -14.90 -30.90 -37.54
CA ALA A 194 -14.13 -31.08 -38.76
C ALA A 194 -13.23 -32.34 -38.72
N MET A 195 -12.61 -32.67 -37.59
CA MET A 195 -11.86 -33.92 -37.45
C MET A 195 -12.77 -35.15 -37.54
N THR A 196 -13.95 -35.14 -36.89
CA THR A 196 -14.91 -36.25 -36.97
C THR A 196 -15.51 -36.42 -38.35
N GLU A 197 -15.79 -35.32 -39.07
CA GLU A 197 -16.29 -35.33 -40.44
C GLU A 197 -15.23 -35.88 -41.40
N ASN A 198 -13.98 -35.42 -41.29
CA ASN A 198 -12.86 -35.97 -42.06
C ASN A 198 -12.62 -37.46 -41.79
N GLN A 199 -12.71 -37.90 -40.53
CA GLN A 199 -12.59 -39.32 -40.17
C GLN A 199 -13.73 -40.16 -40.76
N LEU A 200 -14.97 -39.68 -40.66
CA LEU A 200 -16.15 -40.32 -41.21
C LEU A 200 -16.04 -40.41 -42.74
N HIS A 201 -15.70 -39.32 -43.42
CA HIS A 201 -15.51 -39.28 -44.87
C HIS A 201 -14.40 -40.22 -45.33
N SER A 202 -13.24 -40.22 -44.64
CA SER A 202 -12.12 -41.12 -44.94
C SER A 202 -12.49 -42.59 -44.75
N THR A 203 -13.21 -42.93 -43.68
CA THR A 203 -13.69 -44.29 -43.41
C THR A 203 -14.73 -44.72 -44.43
N THR A 204 -15.72 -43.86 -44.75
CA THR A 204 -16.72 -44.12 -45.79
C THR A 204 -16.06 -44.35 -47.14
N LYS A 205 -15.10 -43.51 -47.55
CA LYS A 205 -14.34 -43.69 -48.78
C LYS A 205 -13.59 -45.02 -48.79
N LYS A 206 -12.86 -45.36 -47.72
CA LYS A 206 -12.14 -46.64 -47.60
C LYS A 206 -13.08 -47.84 -47.69
N THR A 207 -14.25 -47.79 -47.07
CA THR A 207 -15.26 -48.85 -47.17
C THR A 207 -15.85 -48.97 -48.58
N ILE A 208 -16.00 -47.87 -49.33
CA ILE A 208 -16.39 -47.92 -50.75
C ILE A 208 -15.28 -48.61 -51.57
N GLU A 209 -14.02 -48.18 -51.42
CA GLU A 209 -12.86 -48.78 -52.10
C GLU A 209 -12.70 -50.28 -51.76
N GLU A 210 -12.91 -50.68 -50.50
CA GLU A 210 -12.93 -52.09 -50.08
C GLU A 210 -14.06 -52.88 -50.76
N ASN A 211 -15.27 -52.32 -50.85
CA ASN A 211 -16.40 -52.96 -51.53
C ASN A 211 -16.19 -53.06 -53.05
N GLU A 212 -15.57 -52.05 -53.68
CA GLU A 212 -15.19 -52.09 -55.10
C GLU A 212 -14.13 -53.18 -55.35
N ASN A 213 -13.11 -53.27 -54.49
CA ASN A 213 -12.10 -54.33 -54.57
C ASN A 213 -12.70 -55.73 -54.39
N LEU A 214 -13.59 -55.92 -53.41
CA LEU A 214 -14.33 -57.18 -53.22
C LEU A 214 -15.22 -57.52 -54.43
N SER A 215 -15.84 -56.51 -55.05
CA SER A 215 -16.66 -56.70 -56.25
C SER A 215 -15.80 -57.08 -57.46
N ASN A 216 -14.60 -56.52 -57.60
CA ASN A 216 -13.64 -56.86 -58.65
C ASN A 216 -13.10 -58.29 -58.47
N GLU A 217 -12.77 -58.68 -57.24
CA GLU A 217 -12.37 -60.05 -56.89
C GLU A 217 -13.49 -61.06 -57.16
N LEU A 218 -14.73 -60.77 -56.75
CA LEU A 218 -15.89 -61.61 -57.03
C LEU A 218 -16.13 -61.77 -58.55
N ASN A 219 -15.96 -60.69 -59.33
CA ASN A 219 -16.04 -60.73 -60.79
C ASN A 219 -14.91 -61.58 -61.41
N PHE A 220 -13.69 -61.51 -60.87
CA PHE A 220 -12.57 -62.33 -61.30
C PHE A 220 -12.84 -63.84 -61.04
N GLN A 221 -13.20 -64.18 -59.80
CA GLN A 221 -13.55 -65.55 -59.40
C GLN A 221 -14.73 -66.11 -60.20
N THR A 222 -15.72 -65.27 -60.53
CA THR A 222 -16.86 -65.64 -61.39
C THR A 222 -16.38 -66.02 -62.80
N ARG A 223 -15.53 -65.20 -63.42
CA ARG A 223 -14.96 -65.48 -64.76
C ARG A 223 -14.10 -66.74 -64.76
N GLU A 224 -13.29 -66.95 -63.73
CA GLU A 224 -12.47 -68.17 -63.60
C GLU A 224 -13.35 -69.42 -63.43
N THR A 225 -14.37 -69.34 -62.57
CA THR A 225 -15.36 -70.41 -62.38
C THR A 225 -16.11 -70.73 -63.68
N GLU A 226 -16.54 -69.72 -64.44
CA GLU A 226 -17.14 -69.92 -65.76
C GLU A 226 -16.19 -70.64 -66.74
N ASN A 227 -14.91 -70.27 -66.75
CA ASN A 227 -13.91 -70.91 -67.62
C ASN A 227 -13.69 -72.38 -67.24
N ILE A 228 -13.60 -72.68 -65.93
CA ILE A 228 -13.53 -74.04 -65.41
C ILE A 228 -14.79 -74.85 -65.78
N ILE A 229 -15.99 -74.24 -65.70
CA ILE A 229 -17.25 -74.88 -66.12
C ILE A 229 -17.25 -75.18 -67.63
N LYS A 230 -16.83 -74.21 -68.47
CA LYS A 230 -16.71 -74.39 -69.94
C LYS A 230 -15.75 -75.54 -70.27
N GLU A 231 -14.59 -75.61 -69.60
CA GLU A 231 -13.62 -76.69 -69.80
C GLU A 231 -14.12 -78.03 -69.27
N ASN A 232 -14.79 -78.07 -68.12
CA ASN A 232 -15.42 -79.29 -67.59
C ASN A 232 -16.48 -79.85 -68.54
N LEU A 233 -17.29 -78.98 -69.17
CA LEU A 233 -18.25 -79.36 -70.21
C LEU A 233 -17.56 -79.88 -71.48
N ARG A 234 -16.45 -79.26 -71.91
CA ARG A 234 -15.64 -79.74 -73.05
C ARG A 234 -15.06 -81.13 -72.78
N LEU A 235 -14.45 -81.33 -71.62
CA LEU A 235 -13.88 -82.61 -71.19
C LEU A 235 -14.97 -83.69 -71.03
N LYS A 236 -16.15 -83.35 -70.50
CA LYS A 236 -17.31 -84.27 -70.44
C LYS A 236 -17.74 -84.74 -71.82
N LYS A 237 -17.85 -83.83 -72.80
CA LYS A 237 -18.17 -84.19 -74.20
C LYS A 237 -17.08 -85.09 -74.81
N ALA A 238 -15.81 -84.74 -74.66
CA ALA A 238 -14.69 -85.55 -75.16
C ALA A 238 -14.63 -86.95 -74.51
N ASN A 239 -14.95 -87.06 -73.22
CA ASN A 239 -15.03 -88.33 -72.49
C ASN A 239 -16.20 -89.20 -73.01
N GLN A 240 -17.38 -88.60 -73.25
CA GLN A 240 -18.51 -89.29 -73.90
C GLN A 240 -18.16 -89.78 -75.31
N GLU A 241 -17.51 -88.95 -76.13
CA GLU A 241 -17.06 -89.33 -77.48
C GLU A 241 -16.03 -90.46 -77.43
N CYS A 242 -15.06 -90.40 -76.52
CA CYS A 242 -14.06 -91.44 -76.31
C CYS A 242 -14.69 -92.76 -75.85
N LYS A 243 -15.66 -92.72 -74.92
CA LYS A 243 -16.45 -93.90 -74.52
C LYS A 243 -17.16 -94.53 -75.71
N ARG A 244 -17.81 -93.73 -76.57
CA ARG A 244 -18.46 -94.22 -77.80
C ARG A 244 -17.47 -94.81 -78.80
N LYS A 245 -16.27 -94.22 -78.95
CA LYS A 245 -15.19 -94.79 -79.79
C LYS A 245 -14.70 -96.13 -79.23
N ILE A 246 -14.53 -96.26 -77.92
CA ILE A 246 -14.16 -97.52 -77.26
C ILE A 246 -15.25 -98.59 -77.45
N GLU A 247 -16.53 -98.20 -77.41
CA GLU A 247 -17.66 -99.10 -77.66
C GLU A 247 -17.66 -99.62 -79.10
N ILE A 248 -17.52 -98.73 -80.09
CA ILE A 248 -17.39 -99.10 -81.51
C ILE A 248 -16.15 -99.99 -81.75
N LEU A 249 -15.00 -99.67 -81.14
CA LEU A 249 -13.78 -100.47 -81.26
C LEU A 249 -13.92 -101.85 -80.62
N LYS A 250 -14.72 -101.99 -79.55
CA LYS A 250 -15.06 -103.31 -78.97
C LYS A 250 -15.95 -104.12 -79.92
N GLU A 251 -16.96 -103.51 -80.53
CA GLU A 251 -17.81 -104.16 -81.54
C GLU A 251 -16.99 -104.60 -82.75
N GLU A 252 -16.07 -103.75 -83.24
CA GLU A 252 -15.14 -104.09 -84.31
C GLU A 252 -14.17 -105.20 -83.88
N GLN A 253 -13.60 -105.14 -82.68
CA GLN A 253 -12.75 -106.19 -82.12
C GLN A 253 -13.50 -107.53 -82.05
N ASP A 254 -14.75 -107.55 -81.61
CA ASP A 254 -15.58 -108.75 -81.58
C ASP A 254 -15.88 -109.27 -83.00
N MET A 255 -16.13 -108.40 -83.97
CA MET A 255 -16.25 -108.78 -85.38
C MET A 255 -14.93 -109.33 -85.94
N LEU A 256 -13.79 -108.74 -85.60
CA LEU A 256 -12.47 -109.23 -85.98
C LEU A 256 -12.12 -110.55 -85.29
N ILE A 257 -12.55 -110.78 -84.04
CA ILE A 257 -12.42 -112.08 -83.36
C ILE A 257 -13.33 -113.12 -84.03
N LYS A 258 -14.57 -112.78 -84.38
CA LYS A 258 -15.48 -113.67 -85.15
C LYS A 258 -14.90 -114.00 -86.54
N ARG A 259 -14.38 -113.00 -87.26
CA ARG A 259 -13.75 -113.15 -88.58
C ARG A 259 -12.41 -113.90 -88.50
N SER A 260 -11.60 -113.64 -87.47
CA SER A 260 -10.34 -114.33 -87.20
C SER A 260 -10.58 -115.78 -86.79
N THR A 261 -11.54 -116.07 -85.90
CA THR A 261 -11.90 -117.46 -85.57
C THR A 261 -12.53 -118.19 -86.75
N PHE A 262 -13.30 -117.52 -87.61
CA PHE A 262 -13.74 -118.06 -88.90
C PHE A 262 -12.55 -118.36 -89.81
N TYR A 263 -11.63 -117.42 -90.01
CA TYR A 263 -10.41 -117.64 -90.80
C TYR A 263 -9.43 -118.61 -90.16
N GLN A 264 -9.43 -118.80 -88.84
CA GLN A 264 -8.65 -119.84 -88.16
C GLN A 264 -9.31 -121.21 -88.36
N LYS A 265 -10.64 -121.31 -88.37
CA LYS A 265 -11.34 -122.54 -88.79
C LYS A 265 -11.08 -122.84 -90.27
N MET A 266 -11.12 -121.83 -91.13
CA MET A 266 -10.79 -121.93 -92.55
C MET A 266 -9.32 -122.29 -92.77
N ASN A 267 -8.37 -121.65 -92.07
CA ASN A 267 -6.95 -121.95 -92.10
C ASN A 267 -6.62 -123.26 -91.38
N LYS A 268 -7.43 -123.76 -90.45
CA LYS A 268 -7.30 -125.13 -89.96
C LYS A 268 -7.71 -126.11 -91.06
N ARG A 269 -8.87 -125.92 -91.71
CA ARG A 269 -9.29 -126.72 -92.89
C ARG A 269 -8.27 -126.65 -94.03
N LEU A 270 -7.77 -125.46 -94.34
CA LEU A 270 -6.74 -125.25 -95.36
C LEU A 270 -5.40 -125.80 -94.90
N LYS A 271 -4.96 -125.67 -93.64
CA LYS A 271 -3.74 -126.33 -93.14
C LYS A 271 -3.88 -127.85 -93.01
N THR A 272 -5.07 -128.41 -92.92
CA THR A 272 -5.29 -129.85 -93.17
C THR A 272 -5.00 -130.14 -94.64
N ARG A 273 -5.65 -129.43 -95.56
CA ARG A 273 -5.40 -129.50 -97.02
C ARG A 273 -3.99 -129.08 -97.47
N LEU A 274 -3.23 -128.36 -96.65
CA LEU A 274 -1.89 -127.84 -96.94
C LEU A 274 -0.82 -128.65 -96.19
N LYS A 275 -1.18 -129.38 -95.13
CA LYS A 275 -0.40 -130.56 -94.70
C LYS A 275 -0.54 -131.72 -95.69
N GLU A 276 -1.66 -131.78 -96.41
CA GLU A 276 -1.85 -132.67 -97.57
C GLU A 276 -1.08 -132.21 -98.83
N VAL A 277 -0.72 -130.92 -98.97
CA VAL A 277 -0.17 -130.35 -100.23
C VAL A 277 1.23 -129.71 -100.13
N THR A 278 1.67 -129.21 -98.97
CA THR A 278 2.99 -128.57 -98.79
C THR A 278 3.71 -129.08 -97.55
N GLY A 279 4.45 -130.18 -97.72
CA GLY A 279 5.64 -130.48 -96.90
C GLY A 279 6.84 -129.59 -97.27
N HIS A 280 6.63 -128.37 -97.77
CA HIS A 280 7.67 -127.52 -98.38
C HIS A 280 7.63 -126.07 -97.87
N GLN A 281 8.76 -125.68 -97.27
CA GLN A 281 9.36 -124.33 -97.21
C GLN A 281 8.74 -123.21 -96.32
N THR A 282 9.21 -123.18 -95.06
CA THR A 282 10.12 -122.14 -94.48
C THR A 282 9.89 -120.61 -94.67
N ASP A 283 9.66 -119.95 -93.53
CA ASP A 283 10.50 -118.90 -92.89
C ASP A 283 10.57 -117.39 -93.30
N GLN A 284 10.30 -116.56 -92.26
CA GLN A 284 11.11 -115.42 -91.72
C GLN A 284 11.05 -113.96 -92.27
N ILE A 285 11.61 -113.04 -91.44
CA ILE A 285 12.08 -111.62 -91.67
C ILE A 285 11.01 -110.52 -91.38
N SER A 286 11.13 -109.43 -90.57
CA SER A 286 12.20 -108.55 -89.98
C SER A 286 12.46 -107.24 -90.80
N THR A 287 12.82 -106.03 -90.30
CA THR A 287 13.23 -105.45 -88.98
C THR A 287 13.13 -103.88 -89.02
N MET A 288 13.71 -103.13 -88.02
CA MET A 288 14.20 -101.71 -88.07
C MET A 288 13.27 -100.57 -87.53
N LYS A 289 13.68 -99.67 -86.58
CA LYS A 289 14.75 -98.61 -86.48
C LYS A 289 14.36 -97.29 -87.19
N ASP A 290 14.50 -96.06 -86.66
CA ASP A 290 15.71 -95.36 -86.14
C ASP A 290 15.37 -94.04 -85.33
N PRO A 291 16.33 -93.23 -84.81
CA PRO A 291 16.10 -92.11 -83.85
C PRO A 291 16.39 -90.66 -84.37
N GLY A 292 16.18 -89.61 -83.55
CA GLY A 292 16.84 -88.31 -83.76
C GLY A 292 16.37 -87.07 -82.95
N VAL A 293 17.33 -86.21 -82.58
CA VAL A 293 17.26 -84.75 -82.25
C VAL A 293 16.72 -84.28 -80.88
N THR A 294 17.65 -83.86 -79.99
CA THR A 294 17.46 -82.77 -78.99
C THR A 294 18.80 -82.15 -78.56
N VAL A 295 19.28 -81.10 -79.23
CA VAL A 295 20.46 -80.31 -78.80
C VAL A 295 20.06 -78.87 -78.46
N ASP A 296 19.28 -78.22 -79.33
CA ASP A 296 18.93 -76.78 -79.22
C ASP A 296 18.19 -76.39 -77.93
N LYS A 297 17.47 -77.33 -77.30
CA LYS A 297 16.73 -77.08 -76.03
C LYS A 297 17.65 -76.88 -74.82
N TYR A 298 18.87 -77.40 -74.84
CA TYR A 298 19.82 -77.23 -73.74
C TYR A 298 20.53 -75.87 -73.79
N GLN A 299 20.67 -75.28 -75.00
CA GLN A 299 21.31 -73.98 -75.19
C GLN A 299 20.48 -72.85 -74.55
N ALA A 300 19.18 -72.80 -74.85
CA ALA A 300 18.26 -71.77 -74.35
C ALA A 300 18.08 -71.80 -72.82
N LEU A 301 18.15 -73.00 -72.21
CA LEU A 301 18.03 -73.17 -70.76
C LEU A 301 19.23 -72.57 -69.99
N LEU A 302 20.41 -72.55 -70.61
CA LEU A 302 21.62 -72.00 -69.98
C LEU A 302 21.60 -70.46 -69.95
N GLU A 303 21.15 -69.81 -71.03
CA GLU A 303 21.00 -68.34 -71.09
C GLU A 303 19.95 -67.85 -70.07
N GLU A 304 18.85 -68.58 -69.89
CA GLU A 304 17.81 -68.24 -68.90
C GLU A 304 18.34 -68.36 -67.45
N MET A 305 19.16 -69.38 -67.15
CA MET A 305 19.82 -69.50 -65.84
C MET A 305 20.80 -68.36 -65.55
N GLU A 306 21.55 -67.88 -66.55
CA GLU A 306 22.50 -66.77 -66.37
C GLU A 306 21.78 -65.44 -66.09
N ILE A 307 20.65 -65.19 -66.75
CA ILE A 307 19.80 -64.01 -66.48
C ILE A 307 19.21 -64.09 -65.06
N LEU A 308 18.72 -65.26 -64.64
CA LEU A 308 18.18 -65.47 -63.29
C LEU A 308 19.25 -65.28 -62.21
N GLN A 309 20.47 -65.82 -62.39
CA GLN A 309 21.59 -65.61 -61.45
C GLN A 309 21.94 -64.12 -61.31
N ASN A 310 22.01 -63.38 -62.42
CA ASN A 310 22.24 -61.93 -62.41
C ASN A 310 21.10 -61.13 -61.76
N HIS A 311 19.87 -61.64 -61.74
CA HIS A 311 18.76 -61.01 -61.04
C HIS A 311 18.80 -61.29 -59.53
N VAL A 312 19.13 -62.53 -59.13
CA VAL A 312 19.31 -62.91 -57.73
C VAL A 312 20.43 -62.08 -57.08
N ALA A 313 21.60 -61.97 -57.72
CA ALA A 313 22.71 -61.16 -57.20
C ALA A 313 22.32 -59.68 -56.95
N LYS A 314 21.53 -59.08 -57.85
CA LYS A 314 21.02 -57.70 -57.67
C LYS A 314 19.99 -57.57 -56.55
N LEU A 315 19.21 -58.62 -56.29
CA LEU A 315 18.27 -58.65 -55.16
C LEU A 315 19.00 -58.84 -53.83
N GLU A 316 20.09 -59.64 -53.81
CA GLU A 316 20.97 -59.80 -52.65
C GLU A 316 21.68 -58.48 -52.31
N ASP A 317 22.27 -57.80 -53.29
CA ASP A 317 22.88 -56.46 -53.11
C ASP A 317 21.86 -55.43 -52.56
N ALA A 318 20.63 -55.44 -53.08
CA ALA A 318 19.56 -54.54 -52.64
C ALA A 318 19.06 -54.87 -51.22
N TYR A 319 18.99 -56.15 -50.87
CA TYR A 319 18.64 -56.62 -49.53
C TYR A 319 19.71 -56.21 -48.51
N ASP A 320 20.99 -56.41 -48.82
CA ASP A 320 22.12 -56.01 -47.99
C ASP A 320 22.20 -54.49 -47.79
N ALA A 321 21.88 -53.71 -48.83
CA ALA A 321 21.78 -52.25 -48.73
C ALA A 321 20.63 -51.84 -47.79
N SER A 322 19.44 -52.42 -47.97
CA SER A 322 18.28 -52.14 -47.11
C SER A 322 18.52 -52.56 -45.66
N GLN A 323 19.20 -53.69 -45.42
CA GLN A 323 19.55 -54.14 -44.07
C GLN A 323 20.54 -53.18 -43.38
N LYS A 324 21.49 -52.59 -44.12
CA LYS A 324 22.40 -51.56 -43.61
C LYS A 324 21.65 -50.27 -43.24
N GLU A 325 20.79 -49.77 -44.11
CA GLU A 325 19.94 -48.60 -43.82
C GLU A 325 19.07 -48.84 -42.57
N LEU A 326 18.48 -50.03 -42.43
CA LEU A 326 17.66 -50.38 -41.27
C LEU A 326 18.51 -50.47 -39.97
N MET A 327 19.76 -50.93 -40.05
CA MET A 327 20.72 -50.87 -38.93
C MET A 327 21.12 -49.43 -38.56
N GLU A 328 21.28 -48.53 -39.53
CA GLU A 328 21.59 -47.13 -39.26
C GLU A 328 20.39 -46.39 -38.65
N VAL A 329 19.18 -46.55 -39.21
CA VAL A 329 17.94 -45.98 -38.67
C VAL A 329 17.65 -46.49 -37.26
N THR A 330 17.84 -47.79 -36.96
CA THR A 330 17.64 -48.31 -35.60
C THR A 330 18.69 -47.81 -34.61
N LYS A 331 19.91 -47.52 -35.06
CA LYS A 331 20.95 -46.88 -34.26
C LYS A 331 20.62 -45.40 -33.97
N GLU A 332 20.13 -44.66 -34.95
CA GLU A 332 19.66 -43.26 -34.77
C GLU A 332 18.41 -43.18 -33.89
N LEU A 333 17.47 -44.10 -34.05
CA LEU A 333 16.29 -44.21 -33.19
C LEU A 333 16.69 -44.51 -31.74
N LYS A 334 17.76 -45.28 -31.52
CA LYS A 334 18.32 -45.52 -30.18
C LYS A 334 19.04 -44.30 -29.60
N THR A 335 19.80 -43.54 -30.39
CA THR A 335 20.47 -42.32 -29.88
C THR A 335 19.47 -41.21 -29.58
N THR A 336 18.47 -41.00 -30.43
CA THR A 336 17.38 -40.04 -30.20
C THR A 336 16.52 -40.45 -29.00
N ARG A 337 16.22 -41.75 -28.82
CA ARG A 337 15.56 -42.25 -27.60
C ARG A 337 16.36 -41.96 -26.34
N ASN A 338 17.66 -42.28 -26.32
CA ASN A 338 18.53 -41.99 -25.18
C ASN A 338 18.61 -40.48 -24.87
N ALA A 339 18.61 -39.63 -25.90
CA ALA A 339 18.56 -38.18 -25.73
C ALA A 339 17.23 -37.70 -25.13
N SER A 340 16.10 -38.28 -25.56
CA SER A 340 14.78 -38.02 -25.00
C SER A 340 14.67 -38.46 -23.53
N GLU A 341 15.18 -39.64 -23.20
CA GLU A 341 15.24 -40.15 -21.82
C GLU A 341 16.11 -39.24 -20.91
N SER A 342 17.22 -38.72 -21.44
CA SER A 342 18.06 -37.72 -20.74
C SER A 342 17.35 -36.38 -20.52
N ILE A 343 16.57 -35.89 -21.50
CA ILE A 343 15.78 -34.66 -21.37
C ILE A 343 14.67 -34.85 -20.33
N LEU A 344 13.99 -35.99 -20.31
CA LEU A 344 12.97 -36.31 -19.30
C LEU A 344 13.56 -36.35 -17.89
N SER A 345 14.72 -37.01 -17.70
CA SER A 345 15.43 -36.99 -16.42
C SER A 345 15.76 -35.56 -15.97
N LEU A 346 16.27 -34.72 -16.87
CA LEU A 346 16.59 -33.33 -16.55
C LEU A 346 15.33 -32.50 -16.22
N GLN A 347 14.19 -32.78 -16.85
CA GLN A 347 12.91 -32.15 -16.52
C GLN A 347 12.42 -32.55 -15.12
N ASP A 348 12.55 -33.82 -14.74
CA ASP A 348 12.20 -34.28 -13.39
C ASP A 348 13.16 -33.73 -12.32
N ASP A 349 14.46 -33.59 -12.63
CA ASP A 349 15.43 -32.90 -11.76
C ASP A 349 15.07 -31.42 -11.56
N ILE A 350 14.76 -30.69 -12.64
CA ILE A 350 14.34 -29.27 -12.58
C ILE A 350 13.04 -29.14 -11.78
N LYS A 351 12.06 -30.01 -12.00
CA LYS A 351 10.78 -30.04 -11.27
C LYS A 351 11.01 -30.30 -9.78
N THR A 352 11.87 -31.25 -9.44
CA THR A 352 12.24 -31.57 -8.05
C THR A 352 12.98 -30.41 -7.38
N PHE A 353 13.91 -29.77 -8.08
CA PHE A 353 14.61 -28.57 -7.62
C PHE A 353 13.64 -27.40 -7.37
N LEU A 354 12.72 -27.11 -8.29
CA LEU A 354 11.73 -26.04 -8.14
C LEU A 354 10.76 -26.31 -6.97
N LEU A 355 10.26 -27.54 -6.84
CA LEU A 355 9.42 -27.94 -5.70
C LEU A 355 10.16 -27.80 -4.36
N THR A 356 11.43 -28.19 -4.31
CA THR A 356 12.30 -28.01 -3.14
C THR A 356 12.50 -26.53 -2.81
N CYS A 357 12.81 -25.69 -3.80
CA CYS A 357 12.97 -24.24 -3.62
C CYS A 357 11.68 -23.56 -3.12
N ILE A 358 10.50 -24.00 -3.59
CA ILE A 358 9.20 -23.52 -3.12
C ILE A 358 8.95 -23.97 -1.67
N GLN A 359 9.25 -25.22 -1.34
CA GLN A 359 9.07 -25.76 0.01
C GLN A 359 10.03 -25.10 1.02
N ASP A 360 11.28 -24.87 0.66
CA ASP A 360 12.24 -24.09 1.45
C ASP A 360 11.74 -22.67 1.72
N SER A 361 11.24 -21.99 0.69
CA SER A 361 10.72 -20.63 0.79
C SER A 361 9.49 -20.57 1.70
N LYS A 362 8.66 -21.62 1.70
CA LYS A 362 7.53 -21.81 2.62
C LYS A 362 8.00 -22.07 4.06
N ASN A 363 9.03 -22.88 4.25
CA ASN A 363 9.61 -23.17 5.57
C ASN A 363 10.24 -21.91 6.20
N LEU A 364 11.03 -21.14 5.45
CA LEU A 364 11.62 -19.87 5.89
C LEU A 364 10.55 -18.85 6.33
N LEU A 365 9.38 -18.85 5.71
CA LEU A 365 8.25 -18.02 6.14
C LEU A 365 7.55 -18.54 7.40
N ALA A 366 7.48 -19.87 7.58
CA ALA A 366 6.96 -20.50 8.79
C ALA A 366 7.86 -20.26 10.02
N GLU A 367 9.18 -20.13 9.82
CA GLU A 367 10.10 -19.71 10.86
C GLU A 367 9.93 -18.22 11.21
N ARG A 368 9.70 -17.38 10.19
CA ARG A 368 9.56 -15.92 10.35
C ARG A 368 8.21 -15.47 10.92
N LYS A 369 7.17 -16.31 10.86
CA LYS A 369 5.83 -16.04 11.42
C LYS A 369 5.30 -17.32 12.09
N ARG A 370 4.92 -17.24 13.38
CA ARG A 370 4.31 -18.33 14.16
C ARG A 370 2.90 -18.71 13.64
N GLY A 371 2.83 -19.30 12.45
CA GLY A 371 1.58 -19.69 11.78
C GLY A 371 1.81 -19.84 10.28
N VAL A 372 1.59 -21.05 9.75
CA VAL A 372 1.85 -21.40 8.36
C VAL A 372 0.59 -21.16 7.50
N PRO A 373 0.62 -20.28 6.48
CA PRO A 373 -0.46 -20.18 5.49
C PRO A 373 -0.57 -21.49 4.70
N LYS A 374 -1.80 -21.96 4.45
CA LYS A 374 -2.01 -23.23 3.73
C LYS A 374 -1.83 -23.07 2.23
N ARG A 375 -2.08 -21.87 1.67
CA ARG A 375 -1.98 -21.57 0.23
C ARG A 375 -1.14 -20.32 -0.04
N LEU A 376 -0.39 -20.29 -1.15
CA LEU A 376 0.35 -19.07 -1.57
C LEU A 376 -0.58 -17.86 -1.78
N SER A 377 -1.83 -18.10 -2.16
CA SER A 377 -2.88 -17.09 -2.34
C SER A 377 -3.35 -16.41 -1.04
N GLU A 378 -2.94 -16.90 0.13
CA GLU A 378 -3.30 -16.36 1.46
C GLU A 378 -2.24 -15.38 2.02
N LEU A 379 -1.05 -15.32 1.41
CA LEU A 379 0.04 -14.43 1.83
C LEU A 379 -0.21 -12.97 1.40
N LYS A 380 0.30 -12.00 2.18
CA LYS A 380 0.27 -10.57 1.80
C LYS A 380 1.22 -10.32 0.62
N LEU A 381 0.96 -9.27 -0.16
CA LEU A 381 1.75 -8.94 -1.36
C LEU A 381 3.27 -8.87 -1.08
N GLN A 382 3.66 -8.15 -0.02
CA GLN A 382 5.04 -8.03 0.44
C GLN A 382 5.71 -9.38 0.77
N ASP A 383 4.95 -10.34 1.31
CA ASP A 383 5.48 -11.68 1.58
C ASP A 383 5.67 -12.47 0.29
N ARG A 384 4.78 -12.30 -0.71
CA ARG A 384 4.89 -12.92 -2.04
C ARG A 384 6.08 -12.36 -2.82
N GLU A 385 6.27 -11.04 -2.77
CA GLU A 385 7.44 -10.35 -3.35
C GLU A 385 8.74 -10.85 -2.72
N ALA A 386 8.77 -11.04 -1.40
CA ALA A 386 9.90 -11.66 -0.70
C ALA A 386 10.15 -13.12 -1.13
N ILE A 387 9.11 -13.96 -1.30
CA ILE A 387 9.27 -15.32 -1.85
C ILE A 387 9.85 -15.25 -3.27
N ILE A 388 9.29 -14.41 -4.14
CA ILE A 388 9.73 -14.28 -5.53
C ILE A 388 11.18 -13.80 -5.58
N SER A 389 11.57 -12.87 -4.72
CA SER A 389 12.95 -12.39 -4.60
C SER A 389 13.91 -13.49 -4.13
N ILE A 390 13.51 -14.32 -3.15
CA ILE A 390 14.30 -15.47 -2.67
C ILE A 390 14.40 -16.57 -3.73
N LEU A 391 13.30 -16.86 -4.45
CA LEU A 391 13.29 -17.82 -5.56
C LEU A 391 14.17 -17.34 -6.71
N TYR A 392 14.08 -16.06 -7.08
CA TYR A 392 14.93 -15.44 -8.10
C TYR A 392 16.40 -15.44 -7.66
N GLN A 393 16.68 -15.16 -6.39
CA GLN A 393 18.03 -15.25 -5.82
C GLN A 393 18.55 -16.69 -5.75
N LYS A 394 17.70 -17.71 -5.55
CA LYS A 394 18.09 -19.13 -5.64
C LYS A 394 18.28 -19.60 -7.09
N LEU A 395 17.51 -19.06 -8.05
CA LEU A 395 17.67 -19.33 -9.48
C LEU A 395 18.92 -18.66 -10.06
N VAL A 396 19.24 -17.43 -9.65
CA VAL A 396 20.40 -16.66 -10.13
C VAL A 396 21.67 -16.98 -9.33
N GLY A 397 21.57 -17.07 -8.00
CA GLY A 397 22.65 -17.48 -7.10
C GLY A 397 22.94 -18.98 -7.10
N GLY A 398 22.03 -19.79 -7.67
CA GLY A 398 22.22 -21.22 -7.95
C GLY A 398 23.25 -21.53 -9.04
N GLY A 399 23.92 -20.51 -9.61
CA GLY A 399 25.10 -20.67 -10.46
C GLY A 399 26.35 -21.27 -9.77
N GLY A 400 26.24 -21.67 -8.50
CA GLY A 400 27.27 -22.39 -7.76
C GLY A 400 27.39 -23.85 -8.20
N THR A 401 28.18 -24.10 -9.24
CA THR A 401 28.75 -25.43 -9.59
C THR A 401 27.78 -26.61 -9.47
N ILE A 402 26.89 -26.74 -10.47
CA ILE A 402 26.59 -28.09 -10.96
C ILE A 402 27.93 -28.67 -11.41
N ILE A 403 28.41 -29.70 -10.73
CA ILE A 403 29.60 -30.44 -11.15
C ILE A 403 29.21 -31.24 -12.39
N PHE A 404 29.27 -30.57 -13.54
CA PHE A 404 29.40 -31.25 -14.83
C PHE A 404 30.75 -31.96 -14.81
N SER A 405 30.71 -33.25 -14.46
CA SER A 405 31.78 -34.20 -14.76
C SER A 405 32.19 -33.99 -16.21
N PRO A 406 33.46 -33.65 -16.52
CA PRO A 406 33.87 -33.27 -17.86
C PRO A 406 33.93 -34.51 -18.77
N THR A 407 32.77 -34.92 -19.29
CA THR A 407 32.69 -35.89 -20.38
C THR A 407 33.31 -35.26 -21.63
N LYS A 408 34.44 -35.85 -22.02
CA LYS A 408 35.35 -35.39 -23.07
C LYS A 408 34.60 -34.85 -24.30
N LYS A 409 34.97 -33.64 -24.74
CA LYS A 409 34.66 -33.15 -26.09
C LYS A 409 35.12 -34.20 -27.11
N LYS A 410 34.17 -34.88 -27.74
CA LYS A 410 34.35 -35.56 -29.02
C LYS A 410 33.19 -35.18 -29.92
N ASN A 411 33.57 -34.53 -31.03
CA ASN A 411 32.83 -34.33 -32.26
C ASN A 411 31.35 -33.92 -32.10
N GLN A 412 31.10 -32.62 -32.22
CA GLN A 412 29.79 -32.16 -32.68
C GLN A 412 29.52 -32.79 -34.06
N PRO A 413 28.39 -33.47 -34.28
CA PRO A 413 27.88 -33.67 -35.62
C PRO A 413 27.30 -32.32 -36.08
N GLU A 414 27.84 -31.75 -37.14
CA GLU A 414 27.15 -30.69 -37.86
C GLU A 414 25.86 -31.28 -38.44
N PHE A 415 24.73 -30.60 -38.24
CA PHE A 415 23.49 -30.96 -38.92
C PHE A 415 23.69 -30.75 -40.43
N PRO A 416 23.49 -31.77 -41.28
CA PRO A 416 23.51 -31.56 -42.72
C PRO A 416 22.38 -30.61 -43.12
N PRO A 417 22.60 -29.68 -44.06
CA PRO A 417 21.56 -28.78 -44.51
C PRO A 417 20.43 -29.56 -45.19
N ILE A 418 19.18 -29.17 -44.91
CA ILE A 418 17.99 -29.78 -45.52
C ILE A 418 17.95 -29.39 -47.01
N VAL A 419 18.46 -30.28 -47.87
CA VAL A 419 18.39 -30.13 -49.33
C VAL A 419 16.98 -30.55 -49.79
N MET A 420 16.10 -29.56 -49.94
CA MET A 420 14.79 -29.71 -50.58
C MET A 420 14.95 -30.03 -52.08
N ASN A 421 15.18 -31.29 -52.42
CA ASN A 421 15.22 -31.77 -53.81
C ASN A 421 13.80 -31.84 -54.41
N GLY A 422 13.27 -30.67 -54.77
CA GLY A 422 11.96 -30.52 -55.41
C GLY A 422 11.92 -31.00 -56.86
N LYS A 423 11.97 -32.32 -57.08
CA LYS A 423 11.57 -32.91 -58.38
C LYS A 423 10.04 -32.85 -58.51
N ARG A 424 9.53 -31.76 -59.09
CA ARG A 424 8.13 -31.70 -59.56
C ARG A 424 7.90 -32.78 -60.61
N ASN A 425 6.94 -33.66 -60.38
CA ASN A 425 6.52 -34.67 -61.35
C ASN A 425 5.51 -34.02 -62.33
N PRO A 426 5.83 -33.86 -63.63
CA PRO A 426 5.02 -33.09 -64.56
C PRO A 426 4.02 -33.98 -65.30
N ASN A 427 3.12 -34.65 -64.56
CA ASN A 427 2.03 -35.44 -65.12
C ASN A 427 0.90 -35.57 -64.08
N LEU A 428 0.01 -34.57 -64.06
CA LEU A 428 -1.33 -34.63 -63.46
C LEU A 428 -2.11 -33.39 -63.92
N THR A 429 -2.57 -33.43 -65.17
CA THR A 429 -3.60 -32.54 -65.71
C THR A 429 -4.84 -33.36 -66.03
N THR A 430 -5.81 -33.33 -65.12
CA THR A 430 -7.26 -33.52 -65.31
C THR A 430 -7.95 -32.97 -64.08
#